data_AF-A0A936MCP3-F1
#
_entry.id   AF-A0A936MCP3-F1
#
_cell.length_a   1.000
_cell.length_b   1.000
_cell.length_c   1.000
_cell.angle_alpha   90.00
_cell.angle_beta   90.00
_cell.angle_gamma   90.00
#
_symmetry.space_group_name_H-M   'P 1'
#
loop_
_entity.id
_entity.type
_entity.pdbx_description
1 polymer ?
#
loop_
_entity_poly.entity_id
_entity_poly.type
_entity_poly.pdbx_seq_one_letter_code
_entity_poly.pdbx_strand_id
1 'polypeptide(L)'
;MISGNDGGLWQCNDNTATLPVWNSLNNGYLTTQFYTVALDHYTPKSNVIIGGLQDNGTFFVNSTSTTAEWVQPGLGDGSFCAIGRDRNYYLSRQQGRIGRFILDSTGKIIERGRIDPGGKGYLFIAPFMLDPNNDHVMYMTKGGSVWRNKDVTQIPLGKWDSTAMNWEILDGTVTKTDSVSALGMSVTPSNQLYYGTIHGKVYRLDNCDKVSSIPTEITGAAFPEDAYVSCIAVDPKDGNSAIVVFSNYNVVSVFATIDGGATWTAIAGNLEQVQNGTGAGPSCRWVKNPQCRWHERVLHWDEYRFVFHSIYQRRQHNMGTRRCIHHREHGN
;
A
#
# COMPACT_ATOMS: atom_id res chain seq x y z
N MET A 1 1.17 -31.08 20.41
CA MET A 1 0.12 -30.37 19.63
C MET A 1 0.77 -29.43 18.64
N ILE A 2 0.24 -29.34 17.41
CA ILE A 2 0.68 -28.38 16.39
C ILE A 2 -0.48 -27.44 16.08
N SER A 3 -0.20 -26.15 15.94
CA SER A 3 -1.17 -25.12 15.55
C SER A 3 -0.62 -24.29 14.40
N GLY A 4 -1.44 -24.04 13.38
CA GLY A 4 -1.13 -23.15 12.27
C GLY A 4 -2.03 -21.91 12.33
N ASN A 5 -1.45 -20.73 12.16
CA ASN A 5 -2.15 -19.45 12.08
C ASN A 5 -1.40 -18.48 11.14
N ASP A 6 -1.85 -17.23 11.05
CA ASP A 6 -1.25 -16.21 10.18
C ASP A 6 0.20 -15.86 10.59
N GLY A 7 0.57 -16.15 11.84
CA GLY A 7 1.94 -16.10 12.35
C GLY A 7 2.73 -17.40 12.14
N GLY A 8 2.26 -18.32 11.31
CA GLY A 8 2.95 -19.55 10.90
C GLY A 8 2.63 -20.78 11.74
N LEU A 9 3.60 -21.67 11.90
CA LEU A 9 3.43 -22.97 12.54
C LEU A 9 4.05 -22.98 13.94
N TRP A 10 3.31 -23.49 14.91
CA TRP A 10 3.70 -23.51 16.32
C TRP A 10 3.55 -24.91 16.91
N GLN A 11 4.48 -25.28 17.80
CA GLN A 11 4.48 -26.55 18.52
C GLN A 11 4.37 -26.34 20.01
N CYS A 12 3.44 -27.08 20.63
CA CYS A 12 3.34 -27.23 22.07
C CYS A 12 3.61 -28.70 22.43
N ASN A 13 4.67 -28.96 23.21
CA ASN A 13 5.08 -30.31 23.59
C ASN A 13 4.22 -30.90 24.70
N ASP A 14 3.70 -30.07 25.59
CA ASP A 14 2.76 -30.44 26.65
C ASP A 14 1.60 -29.44 26.69
N ASN A 15 0.48 -29.81 26.07
CA ASN A 15 -0.74 -29.01 26.04
C ASN A 15 -1.64 -29.24 27.27
N THR A 16 -1.20 -30.05 28.24
CA THR A 16 -1.89 -30.28 29.51
C THR A 16 -1.32 -29.46 30.66
N ALA A 17 -0.13 -28.86 30.46
CA ALA A 17 0.48 -27.94 31.41
C ALA A 17 -0.44 -26.74 31.71
N THR A 18 -0.37 -26.23 32.94
CA THR A 18 -1.14 -25.04 33.39
C THR A 18 -0.88 -23.81 32.52
N LEU A 19 0.35 -23.67 31.99
CA LEU A 19 0.74 -22.66 31.02
C LEU A 19 1.48 -23.34 29.86
N PRO A 20 0.76 -23.75 28.80
CA PRO A 20 1.38 -24.40 27.64
C PRO A 20 2.38 -23.47 26.95
N VAL A 21 3.62 -23.96 26.76
CA VAL A 21 4.66 -23.24 26.02
C VAL A 21 4.53 -23.56 24.53
N TRP A 22 4.59 -22.51 23.71
CA TRP A 22 4.53 -22.61 22.25
C TRP A 22 5.86 -22.18 21.64
N ASN A 23 6.47 -23.08 20.89
CA ASN A 23 7.69 -22.81 20.14
C ASN A 23 7.33 -22.57 18.68
N SER A 24 7.90 -21.51 18.09
CA SER A 24 7.77 -21.26 16.64
C SER A 24 8.53 -22.33 15.87
N LEU A 25 7.92 -22.84 14.80
CA LEU A 25 8.55 -23.73 13.82
C LEU A 25 8.85 -23.00 12.50
N ASN A 26 8.77 -21.67 12.47
CA ASN A 26 8.98 -20.85 11.29
C ASN A 26 10.48 -20.70 10.94
N ASN A 27 11.12 -21.80 10.54
CA ASN A 27 12.52 -21.85 10.17
C ASN A 27 12.74 -21.37 8.72
N GLY A 28 12.50 -20.08 8.47
CA GLY A 28 12.53 -19.47 7.14
C GLY A 28 11.18 -19.48 6.40
N TYR A 29 10.12 -19.97 7.07
CA TYR A 29 8.76 -19.83 6.59
C TYR A 29 8.20 -18.46 6.98
N LEU A 30 8.14 -17.54 6.02
CA LEU A 30 7.61 -16.19 6.20
C LEU A 30 6.16 -16.15 5.69
N THR A 31 5.21 -16.04 6.61
CA THR A 31 3.77 -15.87 6.30
C THR A 31 3.35 -14.41 6.16
N THR A 32 4.28 -13.50 6.41
CA THR A 32 4.04 -12.07 6.45
C THR A 32 3.77 -11.50 5.06
N GLN A 33 2.77 -10.63 4.96
CA GLN A 33 2.37 -9.99 3.71
C GLN A 33 2.39 -8.48 3.88
N PHE A 34 3.14 -7.77 3.03
CA PHE A 34 3.17 -6.32 3.04
C PHE A 34 1.94 -5.75 2.35
N TYR A 35 1.24 -4.83 3.01
CA TYR A 35 0.36 -3.89 2.32
C TYR A 35 1.18 -2.78 1.65
N THR A 36 2.22 -2.31 2.33
CA THR A 36 3.01 -1.15 1.90
C THR A 36 4.41 -1.18 2.45
N VAL A 37 5.37 -0.67 1.69
CA VAL A 37 6.78 -0.52 2.08
C VAL A 37 7.21 0.92 1.81
N ALA A 38 7.97 1.51 2.72
CA ALA A 38 8.61 2.81 2.53
C ALA A 38 10.12 2.72 2.78
N LEU A 39 10.87 3.44 1.94
CA LEU A 39 12.31 3.58 2.01
C LEU A 39 12.65 5.02 2.39
N ASP A 40 13.73 5.21 3.15
CA ASP A 40 14.22 6.55 3.44
C ASP A 40 14.99 7.10 2.23
N HIS A 41 14.39 8.07 1.56
CA HIS A 41 14.96 8.76 0.41
C HIS A 41 15.65 10.08 0.78
N TYR A 42 15.59 10.52 2.05
CA TYR A 42 16.15 11.78 2.50
C TYR A 42 17.58 11.63 3.02
N THR A 43 17.91 10.46 3.58
CA THR A 43 19.28 10.16 4.01
C THR A 43 20.05 9.46 2.88
N PRO A 44 21.16 10.03 2.39
CA PRO A 44 21.98 9.35 1.38
C PRO A 44 22.45 7.97 1.86
N LYS A 45 22.23 6.95 1.02
CA LYS A 45 22.59 5.55 1.31
C LYS A 45 21.92 4.97 2.57
N SER A 46 20.71 5.45 2.89
CA SER A 46 19.92 4.88 3.98
C SER A 46 19.62 3.40 3.72
N ASN A 47 19.74 2.57 4.76
CA ASN A 47 19.28 1.19 4.74
C ASN A 47 17.96 1.04 5.50
N VAL A 48 17.31 2.16 5.82
CA VAL A 48 16.06 2.18 6.55
C VAL A 48 14.92 1.74 5.64
N ILE A 49 14.23 0.70 6.08
CA ILE A 49 13.00 0.19 5.47
C ILE A 49 11.96 0.10 6.57
N ILE A 50 10.77 0.61 6.30
CA ILE A 50 9.58 0.27 7.08
C ILE A 50 8.56 -0.41 6.18
N GLY A 51 7.75 -1.29 6.75
CA GLY A 51 6.65 -1.86 6.02
C GLY A 51 5.49 -2.22 6.91
N GLY A 52 4.29 -1.91 6.43
CA GLY A 52 3.03 -2.28 7.05
C GLY A 52 2.61 -3.66 6.57
N LEU A 53 2.33 -4.55 7.50
CA LEU A 53 1.99 -5.93 7.24
C LEU A 53 0.59 -6.27 7.70
N GLN A 54 -0.08 -7.09 6.91
CA GLN A 54 -1.36 -7.69 7.29
C GLN A 54 -1.20 -8.47 8.60
N ASP A 55 -2.13 -8.23 9.53
CA ASP A 55 -2.26 -8.85 10.86
C ASP A 55 -1.05 -8.70 11.80
N ASN A 56 0.03 -8.04 11.35
CA ASN A 56 1.35 -8.07 11.99
C ASN A 56 1.93 -6.67 12.24
N GLY A 57 1.15 -5.60 12.10
CA GLY A 57 1.58 -4.24 12.42
C GLY A 57 2.63 -3.71 11.44
N THR A 58 3.44 -2.75 11.88
CA THR A 58 4.48 -2.13 11.06
C THR A 58 5.85 -2.46 11.62
N PHE A 59 6.71 -2.95 10.75
CA PHE A 59 8.09 -3.32 11.09
C PHE A 59 9.09 -2.32 10.49
N PHE A 60 10.24 -2.23 11.14
CA PHE A 60 11.38 -1.38 10.82
C PHE A 60 12.64 -2.22 10.76
N VAL A 61 13.51 -1.92 9.81
CA VAL A 61 14.89 -2.40 9.78
C VAL A 61 15.82 -1.29 9.30
N ASN A 62 17.05 -1.30 9.77
CA ASN A 62 18.13 -0.45 9.27
C ASN A 62 19.38 -1.30 9.09
N SER A 63 19.41 -2.11 8.03
CA SER A 63 20.47 -3.08 7.80
C SER A 63 20.54 -3.48 6.33
N THR A 64 21.74 -3.80 5.86
CA THR A 64 21.96 -4.42 4.54
C THR A 64 21.88 -5.94 4.59
N SER A 65 21.82 -6.55 5.78
CA SER A 65 21.74 -8.00 5.93
C SER A 65 20.33 -8.50 5.62
N THR A 66 20.23 -9.50 4.74
CA THR A 66 18.97 -10.15 4.39
C THR A 66 18.38 -11.00 5.51
N THR A 67 19.14 -11.25 6.57
CA THR A 67 18.71 -12.00 7.76
C THR A 67 18.63 -11.11 9.00
N ALA A 68 18.67 -9.79 8.83
CA ALA A 68 18.49 -8.87 9.94
C ALA A 68 17.10 -9.04 10.56
N GLU A 69 17.04 -9.06 11.88
CA GLU A 69 15.76 -9.02 12.59
C GLU A 69 15.14 -7.63 12.47
N TRP A 70 13.84 -7.59 12.15
CA TRP A 70 13.09 -6.34 12.07
C TRP A 70 12.43 -6.07 13.43
N VAL A 71 12.40 -4.80 13.83
CA VAL A 71 11.74 -4.34 15.06
C VAL A 71 10.33 -3.86 14.73
N GLN A 72 9.35 -4.11 15.60
CA GLN A 72 7.95 -3.76 15.37
C GLN A 72 7.52 -2.51 16.18
N PRO A 73 7.66 -1.29 15.64
CA PRO A 73 7.16 -0.08 16.30
C PRO A 73 5.64 0.13 16.17
N GLY A 74 5.01 -0.41 15.12
CA GLY A 74 3.58 -0.24 14.84
C GLY A 74 2.77 -1.51 15.12
N LEU A 75 1.55 -1.35 15.66
CA LEU A 75 0.65 -2.46 16.00
C LEU A 75 -0.59 -2.49 15.07
N GLY A 76 -1.40 -3.55 15.17
CA GLY A 76 -2.62 -3.74 14.38
C GLY A 76 -2.33 -4.41 13.04
N ASP A 77 -3.12 -4.15 12.00
CA ASP A 77 -2.70 -4.37 10.62
C ASP A 77 -1.87 -3.16 10.23
N GLY A 78 -0.58 -3.34 9.91
CA GLY A 78 0.22 -2.25 9.38
C GLY A 78 -0.27 -1.90 7.99
N SER A 79 -0.93 -0.77 7.84
CA SER A 79 -1.50 -0.29 6.59
C SER A 79 -0.41 0.49 5.82
N PHE A 80 -0.76 1.64 5.24
CA PHE A 80 0.18 2.60 4.64
C PHE A 80 1.24 3.03 5.65
N CYS A 81 2.45 3.26 5.15
CA CYS A 81 3.55 3.82 5.92
C CYS A 81 4.36 4.78 5.04
N ALA A 82 4.99 5.77 5.67
CA ALA A 82 5.86 6.72 4.99
C ALA A 82 7.00 7.17 5.90
N ILE A 83 8.10 7.60 5.30
CA ILE A 83 9.24 8.20 5.98
C ILE A 83 9.32 9.64 5.49
N GLY A 84 9.41 10.58 6.44
CA GLY A 84 9.75 11.98 6.20
C GLY A 84 11.16 12.30 6.72
N ARG A 85 11.61 13.52 6.48
CA ARG A 85 12.87 14.10 6.97
C ARG A 85 12.94 14.06 8.49
N ASP A 86 14.17 14.18 8.98
CA ASP A 86 14.49 14.26 10.41
C ASP A 86 13.97 13.07 11.23
N ARG A 87 13.87 11.89 10.60
CA ARG A 87 13.41 10.62 11.20
C ARG A 87 11.94 10.67 11.65
N ASN A 88 11.09 11.40 10.91
CA ASN A 88 9.65 11.29 11.08
C ASN A 88 9.13 10.03 10.37
N TYR A 89 8.64 9.06 11.15
CA TYR A 89 8.02 7.85 10.63
C TYR A 89 6.50 7.93 10.78
N TYR A 90 5.78 7.75 9.69
CA TYR A 90 4.32 7.75 9.68
C TYR A 90 3.83 6.33 9.50
N LEU A 91 3.19 5.80 10.53
CA LEU A 91 2.69 4.42 10.56
C LEU A 91 1.18 4.47 10.71
N SER A 92 0.46 3.83 9.78
CA SER A 92 -0.98 3.68 9.88
C SER A 92 -1.41 2.26 10.19
N ARG A 93 -2.62 2.14 10.71
CA ARG A 93 -3.31 0.87 10.91
C ARG A 93 -4.76 0.97 10.44
N GLN A 94 -5.53 -0.09 10.64
CA GLN A 94 -6.90 -0.21 10.14
C GLN A 94 -7.73 1.06 10.36
N GLN A 95 -8.53 1.40 9.36
CA GLN A 95 -9.54 2.45 9.42
C GLN A 95 -8.94 3.86 9.62
N GLY A 96 -7.85 4.16 8.89
CA GLY A 96 -7.30 5.52 8.80
C GLY A 96 -6.66 6.05 10.07
N ARG A 97 -6.29 5.17 11.02
CA ARG A 97 -5.57 5.57 12.22
C ARG A 97 -4.10 5.76 11.88
N ILE A 98 -3.56 6.97 12.04
CA ILE A 98 -2.19 7.32 11.65
C ILE A 98 -1.46 7.90 12.85
N GLY A 99 -0.26 7.39 13.12
CA GLY A 99 0.65 7.96 14.11
C GLY A 99 1.93 8.48 13.46
N ARG A 100 2.49 9.54 14.04
CA ARG A 100 3.86 9.99 13.79
C ARG A 100 4.74 9.47 14.92
N PHE A 101 5.87 8.89 14.55
CA PHE A 101 6.81 8.22 15.44
C PHE A 101 8.21 8.78 15.21
N ILE A 102 8.92 8.98 16.31
CA ILE A 102 10.36 9.19 16.33
C ILE A 102 10.99 7.91 16.86
N LEU A 103 11.82 7.29 16.03
CA LEU A 103 12.48 6.02 16.34
C LEU A 103 13.98 6.25 16.51
N ASP A 104 14.62 5.45 17.38
CA ASP A 104 16.08 5.36 17.41
C ASP A 104 16.62 4.54 16.22
N SER A 105 17.94 4.38 16.16
CA SER A 105 18.60 3.66 15.05
C SER A 105 18.25 2.16 14.98
N THR A 106 17.70 1.59 16.06
CA THR A 106 17.27 0.19 16.15
C THR A 106 15.79 0.02 15.82
N GLY A 107 15.04 1.11 15.65
CA GLY A 107 13.60 1.08 15.42
C GLY A 107 12.77 1.11 16.70
N LYS A 108 13.39 1.30 17.87
CA LYS A 108 12.65 1.46 19.14
C LYS A 108 12.06 2.86 19.21
N ILE A 109 10.85 2.94 19.75
CA ILE A 109 10.09 4.18 19.88
C ILE A 109 10.75 5.08 20.93
N ILE A 110 11.14 6.28 20.52
CA ILE A 110 11.55 7.38 21.41
C ILE A 110 10.31 8.18 21.80
N GLU A 111 9.53 8.60 20.80
CA GLU A 111 8.32 9.39 21.01
C GLU A 111 7.30 9.06 19.91
N ARG A 112 6.01 9.20 20.22
CA ARG A 112 4.94 9.04 19.23
C ARG A 112 3.70 9.84 19.58
N GLY A 113 2.87 10.12 18.58
CA GLY A 113 1.58 10.75 18.75
C GLY A 113 0.63 10.36 17.62
N ARG A 114 -0.67 10.31 17.90
CA ARG A 114 -1.68 10.05 16.88
C ARG A 114 -1.98 11.37 16.16
N ILE A 115 -1.98 11.34 14.82
CA ILE A 115 -2.06 12.54 13.98
C ILE A 115 -3.28 12.57 13.07
N ASP A 116 -4.09 11.51 13.02
CA ASP A 116 -5.29 11.46 12.18
C ASP A 116 -6.46 12.28 12.76
N PRO A 117 -7.41 12.73 11.91
CA PRO A 117 -8.55 13.54 12.32
C PRO A 117 -9.69 12.75 12.98
N GLY A 118 -9.55 11.43 13.13
CA GLY A 118 -10.56 10.57 13.74
C GLY A 118 -11.88 10.47 12.96
N GLY A 119 -12.90 9.90 13.62
CA GLY A 119 -14.21 9.63 13.00
C GLY A 119 -14.30 8.30 12.26
N LYS A 120 -15.32 8.16 11.40
CA LYS A 120 -15.65 6.92 10.66
C LYS A 120 -15.62 7.16 9.14
N GLY A 121 -15.79 6.10 8.35
CA GLY A 121 -15.89 6.16 6.88
C GLY A 121 -14.60 5.84 6.13
N TYR A 122 -13.54 5.45 6.84
CA TYR A 122 -12.28 4.99 6.24
C TYR A 122 -12.43 3.60 5.61
N LEU A 123 -11.70 3.35 4.54
CA LEU A 123 -11.42 1.98 4.10
C LEU A 123 -10.67 1.22 5.21
N PHE A 124 -10.77 -0.11 5.19
CA PHE A 124 -10.04 -0.95 6.16
C PHE A 124 -8.54 -0.66 6.09
N ILE A 125 -7.96 -0.69 4.88
CA ILE A 125 -6.61 -0.20 4.58
C ILE A 125 -6.77 1.15 3.87
N ALA A 126 -6.73 2.24 4.64
CA ALA A 126 -6.96 3.59 4.13
C ALA A 126 -5.65 4.22 3.61
N PRO A 127 -5.59 4.65 2.34
CA PRO A 127 -4.44 5.36 1.79
C PRO A 127 -4.14 6.67 2.50
N PHE A 128 -2.85 6.92 2.70
CA PHE A 128 -2.31 8.25 2.89
C PHE A 128 -0.98 8.37 2.13
N MET A 129 -0.57 9.60 1.86
CA MET A 129 0.75 9.91 1.33
C MET A 129 1.24 11.26 1.84
N LEU A 130 2.55 11.44 1.87
CA LEU A 130 3.16 12.77 2.03
C LEU A 130 3.24 13.45 0.65
N ASP A 131 3.20 14.78 0.62
CA ASP A 131 3.49 15.54 -0.59
C ASP A 131 4.98 15.33 -0.95
N PRO A 132 5.29 14.86 -2.17
CA PRO A 132 6.67 14.60 -2.55
C PRO A 132 7.51 15.89 -2.68
N ASN A 133 6.89 17.06 -2.75
CA ASN A 133 7.56 18.38 -2.78
C ASN A 133 7.70 19.01 -1.38
N ASN A 134 6.89 18.58 -0.41
CA ASN A 134 6.94 19.05 0.97
C ASN A 134 6.41 17.98 1.94
N ASP A 135 7.30 17.22 2.56
CA ASP A 135 6.95 16.09 3.42
C ASP A 135 6.29 16.45 4.75
N HIS A 136 6.11 17.75 5.03
CA HIS A 136 5.26 18.21 6.12
C HIS A 136 3.77 18.18 5.76
N VAL A 137 3.43 18.16 4.47
CA VAL A 137 2.04 18.09 4.00
C VAL A 137 1.67 16.62 3.81
N MET A 138 0.52 16.22 4.36
CA MET A 138 -0.02 14.87 4.21
C MET A 138 -1.39 14.91 3.57
N TYR A 139 -1.66 13.96 2.68
CA TYR A 139 -2.98 13.69 2.13
C TYR A 139 -3.45 12.32 2.60
N MET A 140 -4.71 12.18 2.98
CA MET A 140 -5.31 10.90 3.33
C MET A 140 -6.74 10.79 2.79
N THR A 141 -7.26 9.57 2.72
CA THR A 141 -8.65 9.34 2.27
C THR A 141 -9.59 9.04 3.43
N LYS A 142 -10.83 9.49 3.30
CA LYS A 142 -11.93 9.17 4.21
C LYS A 142 -13.23 9.15 3.42
N GLY A 143 -13.77 7.95 3.19
CA GLY A 143 -14.88 7.74 2.27
C GLY A 143 -14.55 8.29 0.90
N GLY A 144 -15.48 9.00 0.29
CA GLY A 144 -15.29 9.66 -0.99
C GLY A 144 -14.57 11.01 -0.91
N SER A 145 -13.73 11.27 0.09
CA SER A 145 -13.07 12.59 0.24
C SER A 145 -11.58 12.46 0.46
N VAL A 146 -10.83 13.38 -0.12
CA VAL A 146 -9.41 13.60 0.20
C VAL A 146 -9.29 14.67 1.27
N TRP A 147 -8.54 14.36 2.32
CA TRP A 147 -8.20 15.26 3.41
C TRP A 147 -6.74 15.67 3.27
N ARG A 148 -6.43 16.92 3.58
CA ARG A 148 -5.07 17.45 3.64
C ARG A 148 -4.75 17.92 5.04
N ASN A 149 -3.58 17.54 5.55
CA ASN A 149 -2.95 18.22 6.67
C ASN A 149 -1.89 19.17 6.13
N LYS A 150 -1.97 20.46 6.48
CA LYS A 150 -1.05 21.49 5.99
C LYS A 150 0.35 21.41 6.58
N ASP A 151 0.48 20.85 7.78
CA ASP A 151 1.77 20.60 8.43
C ASP A 151 1.58 19.56 9.54
N VAL A 152 1.86 18.29 9.21
CA VAL A 152 1.74 17.18 10.17
C VAL A 152 2.81 17.22 11.25
N THR A 153 3.89 18.00 11.08
CA THR A 153 4.98 18.12 12.06
C THR A 153 4.60 19.01 13.24
N GLN A 154 3.67 19.95 13.03
CA GLN A 154 3.13 20.84 14.07
C GLN A 154 2.20 20.14 15.06
N ILE A 155 1.69 18.94 14.73
CA ILE A 155 0.93 18.15 15.70
C ILE A 155 1.89 17.68 16.80
N PRO A 156 1.64 18.03 18.08
CA PRO A 156 2.51 17.61 19.17
C PRO A 156 2.44 16.10 19.39
N LEU A 157 3.59 15.49 19.70
CA LEU A 157 3.68 14.10 20.10
C LEU A 157 3.35 13.94 21.60
N GLY A 158 3.30 12.70 22.09
CA GLY A 158 2.97 12.38 23.48
C GLY A 158 1.48 12.17 23.76
N LYS A 159 0.59 12.41 22.77
CA LYS A 159 -0.85 12.12 22.87
C LYS A 159 -1.27 11.05 21.86
N TRP A 160 -2.13 10.11 22.29
CA TRP A 160 -2.59 9.00 21.45
C TRP A 160 -4.07 9.09 21.05
N ASP A 161 -4.59 10.32 20.96
CA ASP A 161 -5.95 10.64 20.54
C ASP A 161 -5.96 11.39 19.20
N SER A 162 -7.07 11.28 18.46
CA SER A 162 -7.21 11.96 17.18
C SER A 162 -7.22 13.48 17.34
N THR A 163 -6.82 14.20 16.30
CA THR A 163 -6.75 15.67 16.33
C THR A 163 -7.20 16.27 15.00
N ALA A 164 -7.99 17.34 15.07
CA ALA A 164 -8.37 18.11 13.89
C ALA A 164 -7.30 19.16 13.49
N MET A 165 -6.21 19.27 14.26
CA MET A 165 -5.16 20.26 14.02
C MET A 165 -4.61 20.17 12.60
N ASN A 166 -4.66 21.28 11.88
CA ASN A 166 -4.18 21.46 10.50
C ASN A 166 -4.88 20.62 9.42
N TRP A 167 -5.89 19.82 9.77
CA TRP A 167 -6.65 19.04 8.82
C TRP A 167 -7.78 19.84 8.17
N GLU A 168 -7.90 19.70 6.86
CA GLU A 168 -8.99 20.24 6.05
C GLU A 168 -9.41 19.24 4.97
N ILE A 169 -10.67 19.34 4.55
CA ILE A 169 -11.21 18.56 3.45
C ILE A 169 -10.93 19.32 2.15
N LEU A 170 -10.57 18.61 1.08
CA LEU A 170 -10.58 19.19 -0.26
C LEU A 170 -12.00 19.07 -0.80
N ASP A 171 -12.81 20.12 -0.63
CA ASP A 171 -14.27 20.10 -0.81
C ASP A 171 -14.70 19.61 -2.20
N GLY A 172 -13.92 19.93 -3.24
CA GLY A 172 -14.19 19.48 -4.60
C GLY A 172 -14.12 17.95 -4.79
N THR A 173 -13.48 17.22 -3.88
CA THR A 173 -13.28 15.76 -4.01
C THR A 173 -14.44 14.93 -3.49
N VAL A 174 -15.38 15.52 -2.75
CA VAL A 174 -16.41 14.80 -1.98
C VAL A 174 -17.39 14.06 -2.91
N THR A 175 -17.34 12.72 -2.89
CA THR A 175 -18.37 11.84 -3.47
C THR A 175 -19.14 11.07 -2.39
N LYS A 176 -20.46 10.94 -2.56
CA LYS A 176 -21.36 10.32 -1.57
C LYS A 176 -21.51 8.81 -1.72
N THR A 177 -21.27 8.28 -2.91
CA THR A 177 -21.58 6.89 -3.27
C THR A 177 -20.35 6.05 -3.58
N ASP A 178 -19.16 6.60 -3.31
CA ASP A 178 -17.89 5.98 -3.64
C ASP A 178 -16.87 6.23 -2.54
N SER A 179 -15.73 5.54 -2.58
CA SER A 179 -14.62 5.73 -1.64
C SER A 179 -13.30 5.84 -2.38
N VAL A 180 -12.45 6.77 -1.94
CA VAL A 180 -11.13 6.96 -2.54
C VAL A 180 -10.18 5.88 -2.03
N SER A 181 -9.65 5.09 -2.95
CA SER A 181 -8.87 3.88 -2.72
C SER A 181 -7.40 3.99 -3.12
N ALA A 182 -7.03 5.03 -3.87
CA ALA A 182 -5.66 5.28 -4.27
C ALA A 182 -5.37 6.78 -4.37
N LEU A 183 -4.12 7.14 -4.07
CA LEU A 183 -3.57 8.48 -4.22
C LEU A 183 -2.23 8.39 -4.96
N GLY A 184 -1.97 9.35 -5.85
CA GLY A 184 -0.68 9.55 -6.50
C GLY A 184 -0.46 11.04 -6.75
N MET A 185 0.76 11.55 -6.63
CA MET A 185 1.02 12.99 -6.73
C MET A 185 2.25 13.27 -7.57
N SER A 186 2.18 14.34 -8.35
CA SER A 186 3.31 14.80 -9.16
C SER A 186 4.35 15.54 -8.32
N VAL A 187 5.61 15.40 -8.73
CA VAL A 187 6.72 16.26 -8.29
C VAL A 187 6.81 17.50 -9.17
N THR A 188 6.51 17.38 -10.47
CA THR A 188 6.58 18.48 -11.42
C THR A 188 5.45 18.35 -12.45
N PRO A 189 4.43 19.23 -12.42
CA PRO A 189 4.27 20.36 -11.49
C PRO A 189 3.93 19.90 -10.06
N SER A 190 4.25 20.73 -9.07
CA SER A 190 3.77 20.52 -7.71
C SER A 190 2.25 20.69 -7.62
N ASN A 191 1.64 20.19 -6.54
CA ASN A 191 0.20 20.35 -6.24
C ASN A 191 -0.74 19.76 -7.29
N GLN A 192 -0.30 18.75 -8.04
CA GLN A 192 -1.16 17.96 -8.93
C GLN A 192 -1.34 16.57 -8.33
N LEU A 193 -2.56 16.31 -7.86
CA LEU A 193 -2.96 15.05 -7.22
C LEU A 193 -3.81 14.23 -8.19
N TYR A 194 -3.53 12.93 -8.26
CA TYR A 194 -4.40 11.92 -8.83
C TYR A 194 -5.02 11.11 -7.72
N TYR A 195 -6.30 10.75 -7.86
CA TYR A 195 -6.94 9.83 -6.95
C TYR A 195 -7.90 8.89 -7.67
N GLY A 196 -7.98 7.66 -7.18
CA GLY A 196 -8.81 6.59 -7.73
C GLY A 196 -9.83 6.10 -6.72
N THR A 197 -10.90 5.46 -7.20
CA THR A 197 -11.99 4.97 -6.35
C THR A 197 -12.17 3.46 -6.39
N ILE A 198 -12.95 2.95 -5.43
CA ILE A 198 -13.23 1.51 -5.32
C ILE A 198 -14.04 0.94 -6.49
N HIS A 199 -14.74 1.80 -7.25
CA HIS A 199 -15.54 1.42 -8.42
C HIS A 199 -14.93 1.88 -9.77
N GLY A 200 -13.64 2.21 -9.79
CA GLY A 200 -12.89 2.32 -11.05
C GLY A 200 -12.74 3.72 -11.61
N LYS A 201 -13.24 4.74 -10.90
CA LYS A 201 -13.09 6.12 -11.35
C LYS A 201 -11.72 6.67 -11.00
N VAL A 202 -11.18 7.51 -11.89
CA VAL A 202 -9.91 8.20 -11.67
C VAL A 202 -10.10 9.69 -11.93
N TYR A 203 -9.51 10.49 -11.06
CA TYR A 203 -9.62 11.94 -11.08
C TYR A 203 -8.23 12.58 -10.99
N ARG A 204 -8.08 13.74 -11.62
CA ARG A 204 -6.94 14.66 -11.43
C ARG A 204 -7.42 15.93 -10.76
N LEU A 205 -6.71 16.37 -9.73
CA LEU A 205 -6.93 17.59 -9.00
C LEU A 205 -5.69 18.47 -9.10
N ASP A 206 -5.77 19.51 -9.94
CA ASP A 206 -4.75 20.54 -10.04
C ASP A 206 -4.91 21.56 -8.90
N ASN A 207 -3.82 22.13 -8.41
CA ASN A 207 -3.78 23.04 -7.27
C ASN A 207 -4.39 22.44 -5.98
N CYS A 208 -4.01 21.20 -5.63
CA CYS A 208 -4.52 20.52 -4.42
C CYS A 208 -4.10 21.19 -3.09
N ASP A 209 -3.28 22.24 -3.15
CA ASP A 209 -2.97 23.18 -2.07
C ASP A 209 -4.11 24.17 -1.75
N LYS A 210 -5.17 24.20 -2.57
CA LYS A 210 -6.38 24.99 -2.34
C LYS A 210 -7.59 24.09 -2.08
N VAL A 211 -8.34 24.39 -1.02
CA VAL A 211 -9.56 23.63 -0.63
C VAL A 211 -10.64 23.66 -1.72
N SER A 212 -10.74 24.78 -2.44
CA SER A 212 -11.77 25.02 -3.47
C SER A 212 -11.43 24.45 -4.85
N SER A 213 -10.31 23.74 -5.01
CA SER A 213 -9.94 23.13 -6.28
C SER A 213 -10.93 22.04 -6.68
N ILE A 214 -11.28 21.99 -7.97
CA ILE A 214 -12.28 21.07 -8.51
C ILE A 214 -11.55 19.97 -9.30
N PRO A 215 -11.79 18.69 -9.01
CA PRO A 215 -11.18 17.59 -9.73
C PRO A 215 -11.81 17.43 -11.11
N THR A 216 -10.98 17.05 -12.09
CA THR A 216 -11.41 16.60 -13.41
C THR A 216 -11.48 15.07 -13.42
N GLU A 217 -12.61 14.50 -13.80
CA GLU A 217 -12.70 13.06 -14.04
C GLU A 217 -11.92 12.71 -15.30
N ILE A 218 -10.97 11.78 -15.17
CA ILE A 218 -10.09 11.30 -16.23
C ILE A 218 -10.19 9.77 -16.37
N THR A 219 -11.36 9.22 -16.03
CA THR A 219 -11.68 7.80 -16.20
C THR A 219 -11.58 7.44 -17.68
N GLY A 220 -10.67 6.52 -18.03
CA GLY A 220 -10.52 6.07 -19.41
C GLY A 220 -11.72 5.24 -19.89
N ALA A 221 -12.15 5.43 -21.13
CA ALA A 221 -13.27 4.65 -21.70
C ALA A 221 -12.98 3.14 -21.80
N ALA A 222 -11.71 2.75 -21.80
CA ALA A 222 -11.27 1.35 -21.81
C ALA A 222 -11.00 0.79 -20.40
N PHE A 223 -11.21 1.57 -19.34
CA PHE A 223 -11.08 1.07 -17.98
C PHE A 223 -12.13 0.01 -17.71
N PRO A 224 -11.79 -1.03 -16.93
CA PRO A 224 -12.78 -2.00 -16.51
C PRO A 224 -13.84 -1.34 -15.61
N GLU A 225 -15.11 -1.64 -15.90
CA GLU A 225 -16.24 -1.19 -15.10
C GLU A 225 -16.20 -1.82 -13.69
N ASP A 226 -16.57 -1.05 -12.68
CA ASP A 226 -16.71 -1.50 -11.29
C ASP A 226 -15.43 -2.19 -10.72
N ALA A 227 -14.26 -1.71 -11.15
CA ALA A 227 -12.98 -2.28 -10.78
C ALA A 227 -12.24 -1.44 -9.73
N TYR A 228 -11.56 -2.09 -8.79
CA TYR A 228 -10.89 -1.43 -7.68
C TYR A 228 -9.56 -0.81 -8.12
N VAL A 229 -9.48 0.53 -8.14
CA VAL A 229 -8.21 1.24 -8.35
C VAL A 229 -7.34 1.07 -7.10
N SER A 230 -6.29 0.27 -7.19
CA SER A 230 -5.43 -0.05 -6.04
C SER A 230 -4.18 0.83 -5.94
N CYS A 231 -3.72 1.40 -7.06
CA CYS A 231 -2.51 2.18 -7.11
C CYS A 231 -2.55 3.19 -8.26
N ILE A 232 -2.01 4.38 -8.02
CA ILE A 232 -1.70 5.36 -9.05
C ILE A 232 -0.24 5.79 -8.86
N ALA A 233 0.59 5.57 -9.87
CA ALA A 233 1.97 6.05 -9.89
C ALA A 233 2.11 7.17 -10.91
N VAL A 234 2.59 8.33 -10.45
CA VAL A 234 2.87 9.50 -11.30
C VAL A 234 4.37 9.55 -11.56
N ASP A 235 4.78 9.88 -12.79
CA ASP A 235 6.18 10.10 -13.11
C ASP A 235 6.70 11.34 -12.34
N PRO A 236 7.78 11.20 -11.54
CA PRO A 236 8.38 12.35 -10.87
C PRO A 236 8.93 13.43 -11.82
N LYS A 237 9.07 13.17 -13.13
CA LYS A 237 9.58 14.15 -14.09
C LYS A 237 8.49 14.83 -14.92
N ASP A 238 7.30 14.25 -14.97
CA ASP A 238 6.18 14.76 -15.75
C ASP A 238 4.85 14.33 -15.12
N GLY A 239 4.14 15.29 -14.53
CA GLY A 239 2.84 15.07 -13.93
C GLY A 239 1.76 14.61 -14.90
N ASN A 240 1.94 14.77 -16.22
CA ASN A 240 1.01 14.25 -17.21
C ASN A 240 1.20 12.75 -17.49
N SER A 241 2.30 12.17 -17.04
CA SER A 241 2.61 10.76 -17.20
C SER A 241 2.26 9.98 -15.93
N ALA A 242 1.27 9.09 -16.03
CA ALA A 242 0.80 8.31 -14.88
C ALA A 242 0.38 6.89 -15.27
N ILE A 243 0.43 5.97 -14.29
CA ILE A 243 -0.02 4.58 -14.41
C ILE A 243 -1.09 4.31 -13.35
N VAL A 244 -2.17 3.66 -13.76
CA VAL A 244 -3.26 3.20 -12.89
C VAL A 244 -3.27 1.68 -12.86
N VAL A 245 -3.45 1.11 -11.67
CA VAL A 245 -3.58 -0.33 -11.45
C VAL A 245 -4.97 -0.67 -10.93
N PHE A 246 -5.60 -1.65 -11.58
CA PHE A 246 -6.84 -2.29 -11.16
C PHE A 246 -6.52 -3.65 -10.56
N SER A 247 -7.10 -3.95 -9.40
CA SER A 247 -6.73 -5.14 -8.63
C SER A 247 -7.74 -6.28 -8.68
N ASN A 248 -8.56 -6.31 -9.72
CA ASN A 248 -9.57 -7.33 -9.95
C ASN A 248 -9.01 -8.45 -10.84
N TYR A 249 -9.57 -9.65 -10.73
CA TYR A 249 -9.32 -10.71 -11.72
C TYR A 249 -10.27 -10.52 -12.93
N ASN A 250 -9.88 -11.07 -14.09
CA ASN A 250 -10.66 -11.03 -15.33
C ASN A 250 -10.90 -9.62 -15.90
N VAL A 251 -10.00 -8.68 -15.62
CA VAL A 251 -10.00 -7.33 -16.17
C VAL A 251 -8.59 -6.98 -16.63
N VAL A 252 -8.46 -6.01 -17.54
CA VAL A 252 -7.14 -5.46 -17.86
C VAL A 252 -6.63 -4.70 -16.63
N SER A 253 -5.44 -5.05 -16.17
CA SER A 253 -4.98 -4.68 -14.82
C SER A 253 -4.22 -3.36 -14.76
N VAL A 254 -3.60 -2.91 -15.86
CA VAL A 254 -2.69 -1.75 -15.84
C VAL A 254 -2.85 -0.88 -17.07
N PHE A 255 -3.02 0.42 -16.83
CA PHE A 255 -3.15 1.44 -17.88
C PHE A 255 -2.17 2.59 -17.65
N ALA A 256 -1.65 3.19 -18.72
CA ALA A 256 -0.79 4.36 -18.68
C ALA A 256 -1.37 5.51 -19.49
N THR A 257 -1.08 6.73 -19.03
CA THR A 257 -1.32 7.99 -19.73
C THR A 257 -0.01 8.77 -19.83
N ILE A 258 0.13 9.61 -20.86
CA ILE A 258 1.23 10.57 -21.05
C ILE A 258 0.69 11.99 -21.32
N ASP A 259 -0.62 12.20 -21.18
CA ASP A 259 -1.34 13.43 -21.52
C ASP A 259 -2.25 13.90 -20.37
N GLY A 260 -1.92 13.50 -19.15
CA GLY A 260 -2.61 13.92 -17.93
C GLY A 260 -4.00 13.27 -17.77
N GLY A 261 -4.21 12.11 -18.40
CA GLY A 261 -5.43 11.31 -18.32
C GLY A 261 -6.45 11.58 -19.43
N ALA A 262 -6.09 12.32 -20.48
CA ALA A 262 -6.98 12.51 -21.64
C ALA A 262 -7.11 11.22 -22.46
N THR A 263 -6.03 10.44 -22.55
CA THR A 263 -6.03 9.09 -23.13
C THR A 263 -5.32 8.09 -22.23
N TRP A 264 -5.74 6.83 -22.33
CA TRP A 264 -5.19 5.72 -21.55
C TRP A 264 -4.90 4.52 -22.46
N THR A 265 -3.71 3.93 -22.30
CA THR A 265 -3.26 2.75 -23.03
C THR A 265 -3.09 1.59 -22.06
N ALA A 266 -3.63 0.42 -22.39
CA ALA A 266 -3.37 -0.81 -21.63
C ALA A 266 -1.90 -1.23 -21.75
N ILE A 267 -1.22 -1.43 -20.62
CA ILE A 267 0.22 -1.77 -20.57
C ILE A 267 0.54 -3.00 -19.73
N ALA A 268 -0.48 -3.77 -19.31
CA ALA A 268 -0.26 -4.98 -18.50
C ALA A 268 0.53 -6.07 -19.24
N GLY A 269 0.50 -6.08 -20.59
CA GLY A 269 1.33 -6.95 -21.40
C GLY A 269 1.14 -8.44 -21.08
N ASN A 270 2.24 -9.14 -20.80
CA ASN A 270 2.25 -10.56 -20.46
C ASN A 270 1.95 -10.87 -18.98
N LEU A 271 1.61 -9.86 -18.18
CA LEU A 271 0.95 -10.09 -16.89
C LEU A 271 -0.43 -10.71 -17.14
N GLU A 272 -1.10 -10.32 -18.23
CA GLU A 272 -2.38 -10.92 -18.61
C GLU A 272 -2.19 -12.28 -19.27
N GLN A 273 -3.02 -13.26 -18.90
CA GLN A 273 -3.06 -14.54 -19.62
C GLN A 273 -3.64 -14.36 -21.03
N VAL A 274 -4.72 -13.59 -21.12
CA VAL A 274 -5.38 -13.21 -22.38
C VAL A 274 -5.37 -11.68 -22.44
N GLN A 275 -5.03 -11.09 -23.59
CA GLN A 275 -4.82 -9.64 -23.71
C GLN A 275 -6.01 -8.76 -23.30
N ASN A 276 -7.23 -9.30 -23.29
CA ASN A 276 -8.43 -8.61 -22.80
C ASN A 276 -8.59 -8.66 -21.26
N GLY A 277 -7.60 -9.16 -20.53
CA GLY A 277 -7.59 -9.30 -19.07
C GLY A 277 -8.27 -10.56 -18.54
N THR A 278 -8.87 -11.39 -19.40
CA THR A 278 -9.51 -12.64 -18.96
C THR A 278 -8.48 -13.73 -18.65
N GLY A 279 -8.90 -14.72 -17.85
CA GLY A 279 -8.09 -15.88 -17.52
C GLY A 279 -7.48 -15.81 -16.12
N ALA A 280 -6.38 -16.54 -15.94
CA ALA A 280 -5.68 -16.74 -14.67
C ALA A 280 -4.46 -15.84 -14.50
N GLY A 281 -4.49 -14.63 -15.11
CA GLY A 281 -3.52 -13.58 -14.83
C GLY A 281 -3.50 -13.23 -13.34
N PRO A 282 -2.38 -12.72 -12.81
CA PRO A 282 -2.28 -12.38 -11.42
C PRO A 282 -3.07 -11.09 -11.12
N SER A 283 -3.51 -10.93 -9.89
CA SER A 283 -4.05 -9.63 -9.43
C SER A 283 -2.88 -8.66 -9.23
N CYS A 284 -2.79 -7.64 -10.07
CA CYS A 284 -1.84 -6.54 -9.89
C CYS A 284 -2.30 -5.63 -8.74
N ARG A 285 -1.40 -5.34 -7.80
CA ARG A 285 -1.74 -4.50 -6.62
C ARG A 285 -1.05 -3.15 -6.65
N TRP A 286 0.19 -3.12 -7.09
CA TRP A 286 1.05 -1.96 -6.95
C TRP A 286 2.02 -1.82 -8.11
N VAL A 287 2.27 -0.57 -8.48
CA VAL A 287 3.35 -0.17 -9.39
C VAL A 287 4.05 1.05 -8.78
N LYS A 288 5.37 1.12 -8.94
CA LYS A 288 6.15 2.31 -8.58
C LYS A 288 7.12 2.60 -9.72
N ASN A 289 7.32 3.87 -10.05
CA ASN A 289 8.36 4.31 -10.96
C ASN A 289 9.61 4.73 -10.17
N PRO A 290 10.68 3.91 -10.13
CA PRO A 290 11.93 4.28 -9.48
C PRO A 290 12.79 5.14 -10.42
N GLN A 291 12.45 6.42 -10.62
CA GLN A 291 13.31 7.45 -11.26
C GLN A 291 14.01 7.11 -12.61
N CYS A 292 13.63 6.06 -13.33
CA CYS A 292 14.27 5.72 -14.60
C CYS A 292 13.76 6.64 -15.73
N ARG A 293 14.70 7.14 -16.53
CA ARG A 293 14.52 8.20 -17.54
C ARG A 293 13.57 7.75 -18.67
N TRP A 294 12.56 8.55 -18.98
CA TRP A 294 11.76 8.47 -20.21
C TRP A 294 12.44 9.13 -21.44
N HIS A 295 13.77 9.23 -21.48
CA HIS A 295 14.43 9.98 -22.57
C HIS A 295 14.46 9.20 -23.88
N GLU A 296 13.62 9.64 -24.81
CA GLU A 296 13.90 9.83 -26.24
C GLU A 296 14.69 8.71 -26.94
N ARG A 297 13.95 7.70 -27.42
CA ARG A 297 14.03 7.20 -28.80
C ARG A 297 12.90 6.21 -29.06
N VAL A 298 12.12 6.50 -30.10
CA VAL A 298 11.23 5.61 -30.87
C VAL A 298 10.82 4.29 -30.18
N LEU A 299 9.58 4.28 -29.66
CA LEU A 299 8.65 3.15 -29.55
C LEU A 299 9.25 1.74 -29.77
N HIS A 300 9.86 1.17 -28.74
CA HIS A 300 9.86 -0.28 -28.49
C HIS A 300 9.79 -0.51 -26.97
N TRP A 301 8.77 -1.22 -26.52
CA TRP A 301 8.34 -1.33 -25.12
C TRP A 301 9.13 -2.33 -24.26
N ASP A 302 10.25 -2.85 -24.77
CA ASP A 302 11.04 -3.90 -24.10
C ASP A 302 12.02 -3.37 -23.02
N GLU A 303 12.08 -2.06 -22.77
CA GLU A 303 13.07 -1.45 -21.85
C GLU A 303 12.50 -0.87 -20.53
N TYR A 304 11.19 -0.96 -20.28
CA TYR A 304 10.64 -0.47 -19.02
C TYR A 304 10.80 -1.49 -17.87
N ARG A 305 11.70 -1.18 -16.93
CA ARG A 305 11.80 -1.92 -15.66
C ARG A 305 10.81 -1.37 -14.63
N PHE A 306 9.56 -1.80 -14.73
CA PHE A 306 8.59 -1.62 -13.65
C PHE A 306 8.72 -2.74 -12.62
N VAL A 307 8.60 -2.40 -11.33
CA VAL A 307 8.46 -3.40 -10.27
C VAL A 307 6.99 -3.55 -9.97
N PHE A 308 6.41 -4.68 -10.37
CA PHE A 308 5.04 -5.06 -10.04
C PHE A 308 5.04 -5.96 -8.81
N HIS A 309 4.13 -5.69 -7.87
CA HIS A 309 3.81 -6.66 -6.81
C HIS A 309 2.49 -7.35 -7.15
N SER A 310 2.53 -8.68 -7.27
CA SER A 310 1.38 -9.51 -7.64
C SER A 310 1.27 -10.69 -6.67
N ILE A 311 0.04 -11.00 -6.25
CA ILE A 311 -0.24 -12.13 -5.37
C ILE A 311 -0.95 -13.21 -6.19
N TYR A 312 -0.33 -14.39 -6.29
CA TYR A 312 -0.94 -15.56 -6.94
C TYR A 312 -1.65 -16.41 -5.88
N GLN A 313 -2.97 -16.28 -5.74
CA GLN A 313 -3.76 -17.23 -4.95
C GLN A 313 -4.23 -18.37 -5.86
N ARG A 314 -3.59 -19.56 -5.76
CA ARG A 314 -4.16 -20.77 -6.36
C ARG A 314 -5.50 -21.07 -5.70
N ARG A 315 -6.57 -21.19 -6.49
CA ARG A 315 -7.82 -21.80 -6.04
C ARG A 315 -7.52 -23.22 -5.56
N GLN A 316 -7.69 -23.48 -4.26
CA GLN A 316 -7.86 -24.83 -3.74
C GLN A 316 -9.20 -25.34 -4.28
N HIS A 317 -9.17 -26.13 -5.35
CA HIS A 317 -10.34 -26.92 -5.73
C HIS A 317 -10.54 -28.00 -4.67
N ASN A 318 -11.77 -28.07 -4.13
CA ASN A 318 -12.26 -29.15 -3.27
C ASN A 318 -11.83 -30.53 -3.80
N MET A 319 -10.81 -31.13 -3.20
CA MET A 319 -10.64 -32.58 -3.24
C MET A 319 -11.33 -33.15 -2.01
N GLY A 320 -12.45 -33.82 -2.28
CA GLY A 320 -13.21 -34.56 -1.30
C GLY A 320 -12.33 -35.55 -0.52
N THR A 321 -12.69 -35.70 0.74
CA THR A 321 -12.25 -36.73 1.67
C THR A 321 -12.07 -38.10 1.00
N ARG A 322 -10.81 -38.51 0.81
CA ARG A 322 -10.46 -39.93 0.69
C ARG A 322 -9.71 -40.34 1.96
N ARG A 323 -10.41 -41.11 2.80
CA ARG A 323 -9.80 -41.93 3.86
C ARG A 323 -8.87 -42.93 3.19
N CYS A 324 -7.56 -42.83 3.43
CA CYS A 324 -6.66 -43.96 3.25
C CYS A 324 -6.58 -44.72 4.57
N ILE A 325 -7.24 -45.89 4.59
CA ILE A 325 -7.04 -46.94 5.59
C ILE A 325 -5.79 -47.68 5.16
N HIS A 326 -4.72 -47.63 5.96
CA HIS A 326 -3.59 -48.54 5.81
C HIS A 326 -3.82 -49.76 6.69
N HIS A 327 -4.17 -50.88 6.07
CA HIS A 327 -3.96 -52.21 6.65
C HIS A 327 -2.47 -52.54 6.59
N ARG A 328 -1.89 -52.91 7.74
CA ARG A 328 -0.67 -53.71 7.83
C ARG A 328 -1.06 -55.17 7.61
N GLU A 329 -0.33 -55.87 6.76
CA GLU A 329 -0.22 -57.33 6.80
C GLU A 329 1.25 -57.73 6.95
N HIS A 330 1.47 -58.73 7.80
CA HIS A 330 2.72 -59.39 8.12
C HIS A 330 2.85 -60.70 7.31
N GLY A 331 4.09 -61.09 7.00
CA GLY A 331 4.53 -62.47 6.67
C GLY A 331 4.39 -62.86 5.18
N ASN A 332 5.35 -63.51 4.52
CA ASN A 332 6.60 -64.18 4.93
C ASN A 332 7.77 -63.70 4.06
#